data_AF-A0A9E5ATW1-F1
#
_entry.id   AF-A0A9E5ATW1-F1
#
_cell.length_a   1.000
_cell.length_b   1.000
_cell.length_c   1.000
_cell.angle_alpha   90.00
_cell.angle_beta   90.00
_cell.angle_gamma   90.00
#
_symmetry.space_group_name_H-M   'P 1'
#
loop_
_entity.id
_entity.type
_entity.pdbx_description
1 polymer ?
#
loop_
_entity_poly.entity_id
_entity_poly.type
_entity_poly.pdbx_seq_one_letter_code
_entity_poly.pdbx_strand_id
1 'polypeptide(L)'
;MRAWWREWEFNPMVVKELRQAMHSWFVAGAILLLLAVFFFVAMNVLLFVHPSGMRPNLGMESLSAFMGFMSVVTLGFIPSYVGVRMAIERASANAELMYISTLTPERIIRGKLISGVALLFLFYCACLPFMALCYLLRGVDVPTIFLLAGLLFLMNCVIIQAAVFIAAFPAHWILKAILGAFFWFFLASFMLVGFGVFIFSGSRGSGFTFDSVEWPELLSQIGVGLLALGLMYFSAVALVSPHSYNRAMPLRIYCTAMWLLSGALAAGWSLHEKTIDFVFGWMVSTLIFAAITLLPICCSRDVLNPRLRKSIPKNYWLRTPHFLFSNGSLSGYLWLSLMVLATLAVTLFVEIDLANTGDERQIIIASPTIYGYLLAYALTAQTLRRVFVPKANPKWAALFYLLQPLLLYMTMNIAVFMVHQGDVFDVFQPGNLFNYLATLKFTVQHGIAVSIWLLLLLGLNATEFYRMINRRS
;
A
#
# COMPACT_ATOMS: atom_id res chain seq x y z
N MET A 1 9.03 40.14 19.50
CA MET A 1 9.29 39.49 18.18
C MET A 1 9.43 37.95 18.21
N ARG A 2 9.66 37.26 19.35
CA ARG A 2 9.79 35.78 19.39
C ARG A 2 8.48 34.97 19.54
N ALA A 3 7.34 35.64 19.76
CA ALA A 3 6.05 34.96 20.00
C ALA A 3 5.27 34.63 18.72
N TRP A 4 5.33 35.49 17.70
CA TRP A 4 4.62 35.28 16.42
C TRP A 4 5.19 34.12 15.58
N TRP A 5 6.46 33.77 15.76
CA TRP A 5 7.07 32.61 15.09
C TRP A 5 6.60 31.26 15.66
N ARG A 6 6.08 31.23 16.90
CA ARG A 6 5.54 30.00 17.52
C ARG A 6 4.24 29.55 16.86
N GLU A 7 3.46 30.48 16.32
CA GLU A 7 2.20 30.18 15.64
C GLU A 7 2.43 29.59 14.23
N TRP A 8 3.60 29.84 13.65
CA TRP A 8 4.09 29.25 12.40
C TRP A 8 4.92 27.98 12.62
N GLU A 9 4.96 27.42 13.84
CA GLU A 9 5.64 26.16 14.11
C GLU A 9 4.93 25.04 13.34
N PHE A 10 5.34 24.87 12.07
CA PHE A 10 5.38 23.58 11.41
C PHE A 10 5.78 22.59 12.47
N ASN A 11 4.95 21.55 12.60
CA ASN A 11 5.15 20.42 13.49
C ASN A 11 6.64 20.23 13.80
N PRO A 12 7.09 20.37 15.06
CA PRO A 12 8.51 20.55 15.40
C PRO A 12 9.41 19.42 14.87
N MET A 13 8.80 18.25 14.63
CA MET A 13 9.43 17.13 13.94
C MET A 13 9.90 17.49 12.51
N VAL A 14 9.10 18.22 11.74
CA VAL A 14 9.42 18.66 10.38
C VAL A 14 10.65 19.56 10.37
N VAL A 15 10.70 20.55 11.26
CA VAL A 15 11.83 21.49 11.35
C VAL A 15 13.11 20.76 11.73
N LYS A 16 13.03 19.82 12.69
CA LYS A 16 14.17 18.97 13.08
C LYS A 16 14.68 18.15 11.88
N GLU A 17 13.80 17.43 11.20
CA GLU A 17 14.14 16.54 10.09
C GLU A 17 14.72 17.30 8.89
N LEU A 18 14.11 18.43 8.52
CA LEU A 18 14.58 19.27 7.41
C LEU A 18 15.95 19.87 7.70
N ARG A 19 16.18 20.39 8.91
CA ARG A 19 17.50 20.89 9.32
C ARG A 19 18.55 19.78 9.20
N GLN A 20 18.22 18.58 9.66
CA GLN A 20 19.13 17.44 9.59
C GLN A 20 19.30 16.90 8.16
N ALA A 21 18.33 17.10 7.27
CA ALA A 21 18.44 16.74 5.86
C ALA A 21 19.34 17.73 5.10
N MET A 22 19.18 19.03 5.33
CA MET A 22 20.01 20.06 4.68
C MET A 22 21.50 19.96 5.02
N HIS A 23 21.84 19.53 6.23
CA HIS A 23 23.23 19.34 6.65
C HIS A 23 23.80 17.96 6.26
N SER A 24 23.00 17.10 5.62
CA SER A 24 23.44 15.77 5.24
C SER A 24 24.17 15.81 3.90
N TRP A 25 25.47 15.48 3.92
CA TRP A 25 26.26 15.27 2.71
C TRP A 25 25.64 14.25 1.74
N PHE A 26 24.88 13.29 2.28
CA PHE A 26 24.18 12.29 1.47
C PHE A 26 23.07 12.90 0.61
N VAL A 27 22.29 13.85 1.15
CA VAL A 27 21.23 14.56 0.42
C VAL A 27 21.84 15.48 -0.64
N ALA A 28 22.85 16.27 -0.27
CA ALA A 28 23.54 17.14 -1.21
C ALA A 28 24.20 16.34 -2.35
N GLY A 29 24.87 15.23 -2.02
CA GLY A 29 25.48 14.34 -3.01
C GLY A 29 24.46 13.72 -3.97
N ALA A 30 23.29 13.32 -3.48
CA ALA A 30 22.23 12.78 -4.33
C ALA A 30 21.65 13.82 -5.31
N ILE A 31 21.46 15.07 -4.86
CA ILE A 31 21.03 16.17 -5.73
C ILE A 31 22.11 16.47 -6.78
N LEU A 32 23.38 16.58 -6.38
CA LEU A 32 24.48 16.83 -7.31
C LEU A 32 24.64 15.70 -8.33
N LEU A 33 24.50 14.44 -7.91
CA LEU A 33 24.52 13.29 -8.80
C LEU A 33 23.37 13.34 -9.80
N LEU A 34 22.14 13.63 -9.34
CA LEU A 34 20.99 13.78 -10.22
C LEU A 34 21.20 14.89 -11.25
N LEU A 35 21.69 16.05 -10.83
CA LEU A 35 22.02 17.17 -11.71
C LEU A 35 23.13 16.81 -12.71
N ALA A 36 24.15 16.05 -12.28
CA ALA A 36 25.21 15.59 -13.17
C ALA A 36 24.66 14.64 -14.24
N VAL A 37 23.82 13.67 -13.86
CA VAL A 37 23.14 12.76 -14.81
C VAL A 37 22.30 13.56 -15.80
N PHE A 38 21.52 14.53 -15.32
CA PHE A 38 20.69 15.38 -16.18
C PHE A 38 21.53 16.23 -17.14
N PHE A 39 22.66 16.75 -16.67
CA PHE A 39 23.61 17.45 -17.52
C PHE A 39 24.16 16.56 -18.63
N PHE A 40 24.60 15.33 -18.31
CA PHE A 40 25.09 14.39 -19.32
C PHE A 40 24.02 13.95 -20.31
N VAL A 41 22.78 13.72 -19.85
CA VAL A 41 21.65 13.42 -20.73
C VAL A 41 21.35 14.60 -21.66
N ALA A 42 21.32 15.83 -21.14
CA ALA A 42 21.11 17.03 -21.94
C ALA A 42 22.23 17.23 -22.98
N MET A 43 23.49 17.03 -22.60
CA MET A 43 24.64 17.07 -23.51
C MET A 43 24.52 16.00 -24.61
N ASN A 44 24.15 14.77 -24.24
CA ASN A 44 23.94 13.70 -25.21
C ASN A 44 22.88 14.09 -26.24
N VAL A 45 21.71 14.58 -25.79
CA VAL A 45 20.65 15.06 -26.69
C VAL A 45 21.18 16.12 -27.65
N LEU A 46 21.94 17.11 -27.18
CA LEU A 46 22.50 18.18 -28.03
C LEU A 46 23.53 17.67 -29.05
N LEU A 47 24.36 16.69 -28.68
CA LEU A 47 25.39 16.13 -29.56
C LEU A 47 24.83 15.23 -30.67
N PHE A 48 23.69 14.58 -30.44
CA PHE A 48 23.06 13.65 -31.39
C PHE A 48 21.95 14.30 -32.25
N VAL A 49 21.76 15.62 -32.16
CA VAL A 49 20.94 16.37 -33.13
C VAL A 49 21.70 16.46 -34.46
N HIS A 50 21.41 15.53 -35.37
CA HIS A 50 21.96 15.57 -36.72
C HIS A 50 21.39 16.76 -37.53
N PRO A 51 22.21 17.47 -38.32
CA PRO A 51 21.74 18.62 -39.12
C PRO A 51 20.74 18.29 -40.23
N SER A 52 20.61 17.01 -40.63
CA SER A 52 19.93 16.60 -41.88
C SER A 52 18.58 15.91 -41.69
N GLY A 53 17.99 15.92 -40.50
CA GLY A 53 16.65 15.38 -40.28
C GLY A 53 16.08 15.81 -38.94
N MET A 54 15.09 16.70 -38.98
CA MET A 54 14.37 17.14 -37.79
C MET A 54 13.65 15.91 -37.21
N ARG A 55 14.16 15.33 -36.13
CA ARG A 55 13.46 14.28 -35.37
C ARG A 55 12.25 14.93 -34.69
N PRO A 56 11.01 14.61 -35.10
CA PRO A 56 9.82 15.33 -34.63
C PRO A 56 9.54 15.16 -33.12
N ASN A 57 10.18 14.19 -32.45
CA ASN A 57 9.89 13.80 -31.06
C ASN A 57 11.03 14.03 -30.06
N LEU A 58 12.04 14.87 -30.39
CA LEU A 58 13.21 15.10 -29.51
C LEU A 58 12.84 15.61 -28.11
N GLY A 59 11.85 16.50 -27.98
CA GLY A 59 11.38 16.97 -26.68
C GLY A 59 10.74 15.87 -25.84
N MET A 60 9.99 14.95 -26.45
CA MET A 60 9.36 13.82 -25.76
C MET A 60 10.39 12.76 -25.35
N GLU A 61 11.35 12.44 -26.23
CA GLU A 61 12.44 11.51 -25.93
C GLU A 61 13.28 12.04 -24.75
N SER A 62 13.66 13.32 -24.77
CA SER A 62 14.40 13.94 -23.67
C SER A 62 13.59 14.01 -22.37
N LEU A 63 12.29 14.35 -22.45
CA LEU A 63 11.41 14.38 -21.27
C LEU A 63 11.29 12.99 -20.64
N SER A 64 11.07 11.95 -21.45
CA SER A 64 10.99 10.58 -20.95
C SER A 64 12.29 10.16 -20.27
N ALA A 65 13.46 10.47 -20.85
CA ALA A 65 14.76 10.21 -20.23
C ALA A 65 14.89 10.92 -18.87
N PHE A 66 14.62 12.23 -18.79
CA PHE A 66 14.70 12.97 -17.53
C PHE A 66 13.71 12.43 -16.48
N MET A 67 12.46 12.15 -16.88
CA MET A 67 11.44 11.58 -15.99
C MET A 67 11.81 10.16 -15.51
N GLY A 68 12.43 9.36 -16.37
CA GLY A 68 12.95 8.03 -16.03
C GLY A 68 14.06 8.10 -14.98
N PHE A 69 15.06 8.95 -15.16
CA PHE A 69 16.12 9.12 -14.16
C PHE A 69 15.59 9.76 -12.86
N MET A 70 14.69 10.73 -12.99
CA MET A 70 14.04 11.36 -11.84
C MET A 70 13.24 10.35 -11.02
N SER A 71 12.50 9.47 -11.68
CA SER A 71 11.70 8.45 -11.00
C SER A 71 12.59 7.47 -10.25
N VAL A 72 13.67 6.96 -10.86
CA VAL A 72 14.63 6.06 -10.19
C VAL A 72 15.20 6.70 -8.93
N VAL A 73 15.66 7.96 -9.02
CA VAL A 73 16.24 8.67 -7.88
C VAL A 73 15.17 8.98 -6.84
N THR A 74 14.05 9.61 -7.20
CA THR A 74 13.05 10.05 -6.23
C THR A 74 12.32 8.89 -5.56
N LEU A 75 11.92 7.85 -6.31
CA LEU A 75 11.19 6.69 -5.79
C LEU A 75 12.09 5.74 -4.98
N GLY A 76 13.40 5.71 -5.26
CA GLY A 76 14.36 4.92 -4.49
C GLY A 76 14.91 5.66 -3.28
N PHE A 77 15.54 6.81 -3.52
CA PHE A 77 16.32 7.53 -2.52
C PHE A 77 15.46 8.10 -1.40
N ILE A 78 14.41 8.86 -1.73
CA ILE A 78 13.66 9.64 -0.74
C ILE A 78 12.89 8.73 0.24
N PRO A 79 12.11 7.73 -0.22
CA PRO A 79 11.45 6.80 0.68
C PRO A 79 12.43 6.01 1.54
N SER A 80 13.55 5.56 0.96
CA SER A 80 14.60 4.84 1.71
C SER A 80 15.21 5.72 2.80
N TYR A 81 15.50 6.98 2.49
CA TYR A 81 16.05 7.94 3.45
C TYR A 81 15.10 8.19 4.63
N VAL A 82 13.82 8.46 4.35
CA VAL A 82 12.80 8.69 5.39
C VAL A 82 12.54 7.41 6.20
N GLY A 83 12.43 6.27 5.52
CA GLY A 83 12.15 4.97 6.13
C GLY A 83 13.28 4.48 7.04
N VAL A 84 14.53 4.54 6.59
CA VAL A 84 15.71 4.13 7.38
C VAL A 84 15.86 5.02 8.61
N ARG A 85 15.74 6.34 8.48
CA ARG A 85 15.78 7.26 9.63
C ARG A 85 14.71 6.94 10.65
N MET A 86 13.48 6.69 10.21
CA MET A 86 12.40 6.27 11.10
C MET A 86 12.67 4.92 11.77
N ALA A 87 13.24 3.96 11.04
CA ALA A 87 13.57 2.64 11.58
C ALA A 87 14.67 2.71 12.66
N ILE A 88 15.68 3.56 12.48
CA ILE A 88 16.76 3.77 13.46
C ILE A 88 16.25 4.46 14.72
N GLU A 89 15.41 5.50 14.59
CA GLU A 89 14.77 6.17 15.73
C GLU A 89 13.92 5.21 16.58
N ARG A 90 13.41 4.14 15.96
CA ARG A 90 12.64 3.07 16.62
C ARG A 90 13.52 1.97 17.22
N ALA A 91 14.70 1.72 16.66
CA ALA A 91 15.59 0.63 17.08
C ALA A 91 16.45 0.99 18.30
N SER A 92 16.80 2.26 18.46
CA SER A 92 17.51 2.74 19.66
C SER A 92 16.56 2.79 20.88
N ALA A 93 17.11 2.63 22.09
CA ALA A 93 16.41 2.69 23.38
C ALA A 93 15.58 3.99 23.62
N ASN A 94 15.60 4.94 22.67
CA ASN A 94 14.77 6.13 22.60
C ASN A 94 13.28 5.87 22.36
N ALA A 95 12.87 4.63 22.06
CA ALA A 95 11.44 4.28 22.02
C ALA A 95 10.75 4.60 23.36
N GLU A 96 11.43 4.45 24.49
CA GLU A 96 10.93 4.85 25.83
C GLU A 96 10.87 6.37 26.02
N LEU A 97 11.84 7.13 25.49
CA LEU A 97 11.80 8.60 25.54
C LEU A 97 10.66 9.20 24.69
N MET A 98 10.29 8.56 23.58
CA MET A 98 9.17 9.01 22.75
C MET A 98 7.82 8.85 23.47
N TYR A 99 7.70 7.89 24.39
CA TYR A 99 6.53 7.73 25.28
C TYR A 99 6.45 8.81 26.37
N ILE A 100 7.55 9.52 26.66
CA ILE A 100 7.59 10.65 27.60
C ILE A 100 7.32 11.99 26.86
N SER A 101 7.42 12.02 25.53
CA SER A 101 7.14 13.23 24.74
C SER A 101 5.65 13.59 24.69
N THR A 102 5.34 14.88 24.64
CA THR A 102 3.95 15.41 24.54
C THR A 102 3.35 15.32 23.13
N LEU A 103 4.04 14.68 22.17
CA LEU A 103 3.62 14.61 20.77
C LEU A 103 2.68 13.44 20.52
N THR A 104 1.56 13.70 19.85
CA THR A 104 0.62 12.63 19.45
C THR A 104 1.21 11.76 18.33
N PRO A 105 0.88 10.46 18.29
CA PRO A 105 1.29 9.52 17.23
C PRO A 105 1.05 10.05 15.80
N GLU A 106 -0.07 10.74 15.60
CA GLU A 106 -0.43 11.37 14.33
C GLU A 106 0.52 12.49 13.94
N ARG A 107 0.89 13.36 14.91
CA ARG A 107 1.87 14.42 14.65
C ARG A 107 3.22 13.84 14.26
N ILE A 108 3.66 12.75 14.87
CA ILE A 108 4.93 12.12 14.49
C ILE A 108 4.92 11.67 13.03
N ILE A 109 3.86 10.96 12.61
CA ILE A 109 3.77 10.42 11.24
C ILE A 109 3.55 11.52 10.21
N ARG A 110 2.65 12.48 10.48
CA ARG A 110 2.47 13.67 9.60
C ARG A 110 3.77 14.44 9.45
N GLY A 111 4.53 14.58 10.52
CA GLY A 111 5.83 15.25 10.50
C GLY A 111 6.81 14.57 9.56
N LYS A 112 6.91 13.24 9.61
CA LYS A 112 7.77 12.48 8.70
C LYS A 112 7.30 12.53 7.25
N LEU A 113 6.00 12.43 7.01
CA LEU A 113 5.45 12.57 5.66
C LEU A 113 5.76 13.95 5.08
N ILE A 114 5.45 15.03 5.82
CA ILE A 114 5.70 16.41 5.37
C ILE A 114 7.20 16.66 5.15
N SER A 115 8.08 16.14 6.01
CA SER A 115 9.53 16.27 5.79
C SER A 115 10.00 15.54 4.54
N GLY A 116 9.43 14.36 4.24
CA GLY A 116 9.72 13.63 3.01
C GLY A 116 9.20 14.34 1.76
N VAL A 117 7.99 14.91 1.83
CA VAL A 117 7.39 15.70 0.76
C VAL A 117 8.16 16.99 0.50
N ALA A 118 8.66 17.66 1.54
CA ALA A 118 9.50 18.84 1.38
C ALA A 118 10.86 18.50 0.74
N LEU A 119 11.46 17.36 1.10
CA LEU A 119 12.66 16.86 0.43
C LEU A 119 12.37 16.53 -1.05
N LEU A 120 11.23 15.89 -1.33
CA LEU A 120 10.76 15.63 -2.69
C LEU A 120 10.61 16.91 -3.50
N PHE A 121 9.99 17.94 -2.92
CA PHE A 121 9.82 19.23 -3.58
C PHE A 121 11.17 19.87 -3.94
N LEU A 122 12.17 19.77 -3.06
CA LEU A 122 13.54 20.23 -3.33
C LEU A 122 14.15 19.57 -4.57
N PHE A 123 13.99 18.23 -4.70
CA PHE A 123 14.48 17.49 -5.87
C PHE A 123 13.74 17.93 -7.15
N TYR A 124 12.42 18.13 -7.08
CA TYR A 124 11.63 18.60 -8.22
C TYR A 124 12.06 20.00 -8.66
N CYS A 125 12.26 20.92 -7.72
CA CYS A 125 12.75 22.28 -8.00
C CYS A 125 14.12 22.27 -8.70
N ALA A 126 15.02 21.38 -8.28
CA ALA A 126 16.33 21.24 -8.92
C ALA A 126 16.24 20.76 -10.38
N CYS A 127 15.20 19.97 -10.72
CA CYS A 127 14.98 19.41 -12.05
C CYS A 127 14.23 20.34 -13.01
N LEU A 128 13.53 21.37 -12.52
CA LEU A 128 12.76 22.33 -13.34
C LEU A 128 13.50 22.92 -14.54
N PRO A 129 14.77 23.39 -14.44
CA PRO A 129 15.45 23.96 -15.60
C PRO A 129 15.64 22.96 -16.76
N PHE A 130 15.81 21.67 -16.45
CA PHE A 130 15.94 20.62 -17.47
C PHE A 130 14.59 20.27 -18.10
N MET A 131 13.51 20.27 -17.31
CA MET A 131 12.15 20.11 -17.83
C MET A 131 11.75 21.27 -18.76
N ALA A 132 12.16 22.50 -18.44
CA ALA A 132 11.95 23.66 -19.31
C ALA A 132 12.70 23.53 -20.65
N LEU A 133 13.87 22.88 -20.66
CA LEU A 133 14.62 22.60 -21.89
C LEU A 133 13.85 21.65 -22.82
N CYS A 134 13.15 20.65 -22.30
CA CYS A 134 12.31 19.76 -23.12
C CYS A 134 11.19 20.50 -23.86
N TYR A 135 10.61 21.53 -23.24
CA TYR A 135 9.62 22.38 -23.89
C TYR A 135 10.22 23.14 -25.08
N LEU A 136 11.45 23.65 -24.94
CA LEU A 136 12.15 24.36 -26.02
C LEU A 136 12.50 23.45 -27.21
N LEU A 137 12.76 22.17 -26.96
CA LEU A 137 13.08 21.18 -28.00
C LEU A 137 11.88 20.78 -28.88
N ARG A 138 10.68 21.32 -28.61
CA ARG A 138 9.39 21.00 -29.25
C ARG A 138 8.98 19.53 -29.11
N GLY A 139 7.68 19.27 -29.15
CA GLY A 139 7.11 17.92 -29.06
C GLY A 139 6.47 17.55 -27.72
N VAL A 140 6.39 18.48 -26.75
CA VAL A 140 5.60 18.32 -25.53
C VAL A 140 5.01 19.66 -25.08
N ASP A 141 3.73 19.66 -24.69
CA ASP A 141 3.07 20.83 -24.11
C ASP A 141 3.38 21.00 -22.62
N VAL A 142 3.37 22.25 -22.14
CA VAL A 142 3.59 22.58 -20.72
C VAL A 142 2.62 21.84 -19.78
N PRO A 143 1.29 21.73 -20.06
CA PRO A 143 0.37 20.98 -19.21
C PRO A 143 0.75 19.50 -19.07
N THR A 144 1.26 18.88 -20.13
CA THR A 144 1.70 17.48 -20.12
C THR A 144 2.89 17.30 -19.17
N ILE A 145 3.87 18.22 -19.19
CA ILE A 145 5.01 18.18 -18.27
C ILE A 145 4.54 18.25 -16.82
N PHE A 146 3.63 19.18 -16.50
CA PHE A 146 3.07 19.31 -15.15
C PHE A 146 2.22 18.11 -14.73
N LEU A 147 1.43 17.54 -15.64
CA LEU A 147 0.61 16.37 -15.37
C LEU A 147 1.49 15.15 -15.03
N LEU A 148 2.51 14.87 -15.84
CA LEU A 148 3.43 13.76 -15.60
C LEU A 148 4.24 13.95 -14.31
N ALA A 149 4.76 15.17 -14.08
CA ALA A 149 5.44 15.51 -12.84
C ALA A 149 4.51 15.38 -11.63
N GLY A 150 3.25 15.82 -11.75
CA GLY A 150 2.23 15.70 -10.71
C GLY A 150 1.88 14.26 -10.35
N LEU A 151 1.75 13.38 -11.36
CA LEU A 151 1.52 11.95 -11.15
C LEU A 151 2.72 11.28 -10.48
N LEU A 152 3.94 11.57 -10.94
CA LEU A 152 5.16 11.05 -10.31
C LEU A 152 5.30 11.57 -8.88
N PHE A 153 4.89 12.82 -8.61
CA PHE A 153 4.91 13.40 -7.27
C PHE A 153 3.92 12.72 -6.33
N LEU A 154 2.69 12.47 -6.80
CA LEU A 154 1.67 11.74 -6.05
C LEU A 154 2.15 10.31 -5.72
N MET A 155 2.74 9.62 -6.71
CA MET A 155 3.31 8.30 -6.50
C MET A 155 4.43 8.31 -5.46
N ASN A 156 5.34 9.28 -5.53
CA ASN A 156 6.38 9.46 -4.51
C ASN A 156 5.78 9.65 -3.11
N CYS A 157 4.68 10.42 -2.97
CA CYS A 157 4.00 10.59 -1.69
C CYS A 157 3.47 9.25 -1.13
N VAL A 158 2.86 8.41 -1.98
CA VAL A 158 2.40 7.07 -1.59
C VAL A 158 3.56 6.21 -1.11
N ILE A 159 4.70 6.23 -1.80
CA ILE A 159 5.86 5.38 -1.48
C ILE A 159 6.57 5.88 -0.22
N ILE A 160 6.70 7.18 -0.04
CA ILE A 160 7.21 7.76 1.22
C ILE A 160 6.34 7.27 2.39
N GLN A 161 5.01 7.30 2.23
CA GLN A 161 4.10 6.82 3.25
C GLN A 161 4.18 5.29 3.47
N ALA A 162 4.42 4.52 2.40
CA ALA A 162 4.68 3.09 2.48
C ALA A 162 5.97 2.77 3.25
N ALA A 163 7.05 3.50 2.98
CA ALA A 163 8.32 3.37 3.67
C ALA A 163 8.19 3.72 5.16
N VAL A 164 7.43 4.77 5.49
CA VAL A 164 7.07 5.14 6.87
C VAL A 164 6.27 4.02 7.54
N PHE A 165 5.32 3.40 6.83
CA PHE A 165 4.54 2.27 7.34
C PHE A 165 5.42 1.03 7.62
N ILE A 166 6.29 0.63 6.68
CA ILE A 166 7.24 -0.48 6.86
C ILE A 166 8.22 -0.18 8.01
N ALA A 167 8.69 1.06 8.12
CA ALA A 167 9.56 1.48 9.21
C ALA A 167 8.87 1.42 10.59
N ALA A 168 7.58 1.77 10.64
CA ALA A 168 6.72 1.65 11.82
C ALA A 168 6.49 0.19 12.23
N PHE A 169 6.61 -0.75 11.27
CA PHE A 169 6.41 -2.16 11.53
C PHE A 169 7.46 -2.67 12.54
N PRO A 170 7.05 -3.43 13.56
CA PRO A 170 7.93 -3.84 14.63
C PRO A 170 8.58 -5.20 14.35
N ALA A 171 9.37 -5.25 13.30
CA ALA A 171 10.14 -6.43 12.92
C ALA A 171 11.64 -6.23 13.13
N HIS A 172 12.39 -7.33 13.09
CA HIS A 172 13.84 -7.30 12.98
C HIS A 172 14.25 -6.54 11.70
N TRP A 173 15.40 -5.87 11.73
CA TRP A 173 15.84 -4.99 10.65
C TRP A 173 15.96 -5.73 9.29
N ILE A 174 16.34 -7.02 9.32
CA ILE A 174 16.42 -7.87 8.11
C ILE A 174 15.05 -8.02 7.44
N LEU A 175 13.99 -8.32 8.20
CA LEU A 175 12.65 -8.48 7.63
C LEU A 175 12.15 -7.14 7.06
N LYS A 176 12.46 -6.02 7.70
CA LYS A 176 12.12 -4.69 7.16
C LYS A 176 12.82 -4.44 5.83
N ALA A 177 14.09 -4.84 5.70
CA ALA A 177 14.84 -4.74 4.46
C ALA A 177 14.22 -5.62 3.36
N ILE A 178 13.85 -6.87 3.69
CA ILE A 178 13.19 -7.78 2.73
C ILE A 178 11.82 -7.24 2.29
N LEU A 179 10.97 -6.80 3.23
CA LEU A 179 9.67 -6.22 2.92
C LEU A 179 9.81 -4.93 2.10
N GLY A 180 10.79 -4.09 2.45
CA GLY A 180 11.13 -2.88 1.70
C GLY A 180 11.59 -3.20 0.28
N ALA A 181 12.46 -4.21 0.11
CA ALA A 181 12.94 -4.65 -1.19
C ALA A 181 11.82 -5.26 -2.04
N PHE A 182 10.94 -6.07 -1.44
CA PHE A 182 9.79 -6.64 -2.15
C PHE A 182 8.81 -5.55 -2.61
N PHE A 183 8.52 -4.59 -1.73
CA PHE A 183 7.68 -3.44 -2.07
C PHE A 183 8.31 -2.60 -3.17
N TRP A 184 9.64 -2.36 -3.10
CA TRP A 184 10.38 -1.64 -4.12
C TRP A 184 10.41 -2.38 -5.47
N PHE A 185 10.57 -3.70 -5.47
CA PHE A 185 10.54 -4.53 -6.67
C PHE A 185 9.19 -4.48 -7.37
N PHE A 186 8.09 -4.67 -6.61
CA PHE A 186 6.73 -4.59 -7.16
C PHE A 186 6.44 -3.21 -7.76
N LEU A 187 6.89 -2.16 -7.06
CA LEU A 187 6.76 -0.79 -7.52
C LEU A 187 7.60 -0.49 -8.77
N ALA A 188 8.85 -0.97 -8.83
CA ALA A 188 9.73 -0.83 -9.98
C ALA A 188 9.14 -1.55 -11.21
N SER A 189 8.54 -2.72 -11.01
CA SER A 189 7.79 -3.43 -12.06
C SER A 189 6.59 -2.60 -12.55
N PHE A 190 5.77 -2.06 -11.65
CA PHE A 190 4.63 -1.21 -12.02
C PHE A 190 5.08 0.05 -12.78
N MET A 191 6.18 0.67 -12.34
CA MET A 191 6.81 1.81 -13.01
C MET A 191 7.35 1.46 -14.39
N LEU A 192 8.06 0.34 -14.55
CA LEU A 192 8.56 -0.11 -15.85
C LEU A 192 7.43 -0.39 -16.84
N VAL A 193 6.32 -0.97 -16.37
CA VAL A 193 5.13 -1.20 -17.21
C VAL A 193 4.45 0.13 -17.57
N GLY A 194 4.17 1.00 -16.60
CA GLY A 194 3.52 2.29 -16.86
C GLY A 194 4.36 3.22 -17.74
N PHE A 195 5.66 3.27 -17.49
CA PHE A 195 6.62 4.04 -18.29
C PHE A 195 6.85 3.41 -19.67
N GLY A 196 6.83 2.07 -19.77
CA GLY A 196 6.89 1.34 -21.03
C GLY A 196 5.67 1.62 -21.91
N VAL A 197 4.47 1.63 -21.33
CA VAL A 197 3.23 2.04 -22.01
C VAL A 197 3.32 3.49 -22.46
N PHE A 198 3.83 4.40 -21.62
CA PHE A 198 4.03 5.81 -21.99
C PHE A 198 4.97 5.99 -23.20
N ILE A 199 6.13 5.32 -23.20
CA ILE A 199 7.09 5.35 -24.32
C ILE A 199 6.48 4.72 -25.58
N PHE A 200 5.79 3.58 -25.43
CA PHE A 200 5.20 2.85 -26.55
C PHE A 200 4.03 3.59 -27.20
N SER A 201 3.23 4.30 -26.41
CA SER A 201 2.20 5.22 -26.92
C SER A 201 2.83 6.43 -27.61
N GLY A 202 3.95 6.94 -27.10
CA GLY A 202 4.72 8.01 -27.74
C GLY A 202 5.37 7.60 -29.07
N SER A 203 5.81 6.36 -29.22
CA SER A 203 6.48 5.86 -30.43
C SER A 203 5.53 5.59 -31.60
N ARG A 204 4.23 5.42 -31.36
CA ARG A 204 3.19 5.33 -32.40
C ARG A 204 2.83 6.68 -33.06
N GLY A 205 3.55 7.75 -32.72
CA GLY A 205 3.40 9.05 -33.38
C GLY A 205 2.16 9.85 -32.99
N SER A 206 1.31 9.34 -32.10
CA SER A 206 0.17 10.10 -31.57
C SER A 206 0.58 11.14 -30.53
N GLY A 207 1.74 10.97 -29.86
CA GLY A 207 2.21 11.86 -28.81
C GLY A 207 1.26 11.88 -27.61
N PHE A 208 1.75 11.60 -26.39
CA PHE A 208 0.93 11.81 -25.21
C PHE A 208 0.77 13.32 -24.99
N THR A 209 -0.33 13.88 -25.47
CA THR A 209 -0.71 15.29 -25.28
C THR A 209 -1.81 15.38 -24.25
N PHE A 210 -1.95 16.53 -23.61
CA PHE A 210 -2.99 16.76 -22.59
C PHE A 210 -4.40 16.48 -23.13
N ASP A 211 -4.62 16.69 -24.43
CA ASP A 211 -5.91 16.47 -25.10
C ASP A 211 -6.23 14.97 -25.32
N SER A 212 -5.20 14.13 -25.39
CA SER A 212 -5.34 12.66 -25.50
C SER A 212 -5.57 11.96 -24.16
N VAL A 213 -5.65 12.72 -23.05
CA VAL A 213 -5.81 12.14 -21.71
C VAL A 213 -7.24 11.67 -21.49
N GLU A 214 -7.40 10.38 -21.21
CA GLU A 214 -8.64 9.81 -20.75
C GLU A 214 -8.87 10.15 -19.28
N TRP A 215 -9.52 11.31 -19.04
CA TRP A 215 -9.76 11.86 -17.71
C TRP A 215 -10.40 10.91 -16.70
N PRO A 216 -11.40 10.08 -17.04
CA PRO A 216 -12.00 9.14 -16.09
C PRO A 216 -10.98 8.14 -15.55
N GLU A 217 -10.16 7.56 -16.43
CA GLU A 217 -9.12 6.60 -16.04
C GLU A 217 -8.07 7.27 -15.15
N LEU A 218 -7.57 8.43 -15.57
CA LEU A 218 -6.59 9.20 -14.82
C LEU A 218 -7.07 9.59 -13.42
N LEU A 219 -8.31 10.11 -13.32
CA LEU A 219 -8.92 10.49 -12.05
C LEU A 219 -9.13 9.27 -11.14
N SER A 220 -9.51 8.12 -11.71
CA SER A 220 -9.64 6.87 -10.96
C SER A 220 -8.29 6.43 -10.38
N GLN A 221 -7.21 6.52 -11.16
CA GLN A 221 -5.85 6.18 -10.72
C GLN A 221 -5.33 7.13 -9.63
N ILE A 222 -5.57 8.44 -9.79
CA ILE A 222 -5.28 9.44 -8.75
C ILE A 222 -6.07 9.12 -7.47
N GLY A 223 -7.36 8.82 -7.61
CA GLY A 223 -8.23 8.41 -6.51
C GLY A 223 -7.67 7.22 -5.75
N VAL A 224 -7.34 6.12 -6.45
CA VAL A 224 -6.73 4.92 -5.84
C VAL A 224 -5.41 5.25 -5.14
N GLY A 225 -4.56 6.09 -5.73
CA GLY A 225 -3.31 6.53 -5.11
C GLY A 225 -3.54 7.31 -3.80
N LEU A 226 -4.50 8.24 -3.78
CA LEU A 226 -4.87 8.98 -2.56
C LEU A 226 -5.46 8.06 -1.49
N LEU A 227 -6.28 7.09 -1.89
CA LEU A 227 -6.85 6.09 -0.99
C LEU A 227 -5.76 5.25 -0.33
N ALA A 228 -4.78 4.78 -1.12
CA ALA A 228 -3.63 4.03 -0.65
C ALA A 228 -2.76 4.85 0.31
N LEU A 229 -2.53 6.13 0.01
CA LEU A 229 -1.79 7.06 0.88
C LEU A 229 -2.47 7.16 2.26
N GLY A 230 -3.78 7.43 2.30
CA GLY A 230 -4.50 7.53 3.57
C GLY A 230 -4.55 6.21 4.33
N LEU A 231 -4.69 5.08 3.63
CA LEU A 231 -4.65 3.74 4.25
C LEU A 231 -3.32 3.50 4.95
N MET A 232 -2.21 3.71 4.26
CA MET A 232 -0.87 3.51 4.82
C MET A 232 -0.60 4.50 5.96
N TYR A 233 -1.11 5.73 5.86
CA TYR A 233 -1.06 6.73 6.93
C TYR A 233 -1.78 6.25 8.20
N PHE A 234 -3.07 5.89 8.12
CA PHE A 234 -3.82 5.44 9.28
C PHE A 234 -3.30 4.11 9.83
N SER A 235 -2.78 3.23 8.97
CA SER A 235 -2.15 1.98 9.38
C SER A 235 -0.84 2.24 10.14
N ALA A 236 -0.03 3.19 9.69
CA ALA A 236 1.16 3.63 10.41
C ALA A 236 0.78 4.22 11.78
N VAL A 237 -0.27 5.05 11.84
CA VAL A 237 -0.77 5.63 13.11
C VAL A 237 -1.22 4.54 14.06
N ALA A 238 -1.93 3.53 13.55
CA ALA A 238 -2.36 2.39 14.35
C ALA A 238 -1.19 1.57 14.91
N LEU A 239 -0.09 1.43 14.16
CA LEU A 239 1.12 0.73 14.62
C LEU A 239 1.96 1.54 15.62
N VAL A 240 1.98 2.87 15.48
CA VAL A 240 2.75 3.79 16.32
C VAL A 240 2.03 4.13 17.63
N SER A 241 0.70 4.18 17.61
CA SER A 241 -0.10 4.60 18.77
C SER A 241 0.05 3.69 20.00
N PRO A 242 0.03 4.28 21.22
CA PRO A 242 0.17 3.52 22.46
C PRO A 242 -1.05 2.62 22.68
N HIS A 243 -0.83 1.54 23.43
CA HIS A 243 -1.84 0.49 23.68
C HIS A 243 -3.08 0.97 24.46
N SER A 244 -3.04 2.16 25.05
CA SER A 244 -4.16 2.74 25.81
C SER A 244 -5.24 3.40 24.95
N TYR A 245 -4.99 3.62 23.65
CA TYR A 245 -5.90 4.32 22.72
C TYR A 245 -6.64 3.36 21.78
N ASN A 246 -7.82 3.75 21.29
CA ASN A 246 -8.57 2.99 20.27
C ASN A 246 -7.92 3.13 18.88
N ARG A 247 -6.79 2.47 18.67
CA ARG A 247 -6.00 2.54 17.44
C ARG A 247 -6.69 2.00 16.19
N ALA A 248 -7.63 1.06 16.34
CA ALA A 248 -8.32 0.44 15.21
C ALA A 248 -9.47 1.30 14.65
N MET A 249 -10.07 2.16 15.49
CA MET A 249 -11.27 2.90 15.11
C MET A 249 -11.04 3.94 14.00
N PRO A 250 -10.04 4.84 14.06
CA PRO A 250 -9.79 5.79 12.98
C PRO A 250 -9.48 5.11 11.65
N LEU A 251 -8.67 4.04 11.71
CA LEU A 251 -8.37 3.22 10.54
C LEU A 251 -9.64 2.63 9.94
N ARG A 252 -10.43 1.88 10.72
CA ARG A 252 -11.63 1.21 10.21
C ARG A 252 -12.66 2.20 9.67
N ILE A 253 -12.87 3.35 10.30
CA ILE A 253 -13.78 4.40 9.80
C ILE A 253 -13.32 4.91 8.43
N TYR A 254 -12.05 5.27 8.31
CA TYR A 254 -11.47 5.70 7.03
C TYR A 254 -11.68 4.64 5.95
N CYS A 255 -11.33 3.40 6.27
CA CYS A 255 -11.45 2.27 5.36
C CYS A 255 -12.89 2.02 4.92
N THR A 256 -13.87 2.06 5.82
CA THR A 256 -15.28 1.90 5.46
C THR A 256 -15.81 3.06 4.64
N ALA A 257 -15.45 4.29 4.99
CA ALA A 257 -15.92 5.47 4.27
C ALA A 257 -15.38 5.48 2.84
N MET A 258 -14.08 5.18 2.68
CA MET A 258 -13.44 5.14 1.38
C MET A 258 -13.91 3.96 0.53
N TRP A 259 -14.15 2.80 1.13
CA TRP A 259 -14.72 1.65 0.43
C TRP A 259 -16.14 1.92 -0.06
N LEU A 260 -16.98 2.59 0.74
CA LEU A 260 -18.32 3.01 0.32
C LEU A 260 -18.25 4.01 -0.84
N LEU A 261 -17.38 5.02 -0.74
CA LEU A 261 -17.22 6.03 -1.79
C LEU A 261 -16.69 5.42 -3.09
N SER A 262 -15.63 4.60 -3.01
CA SER A 262 -15.06 3.96 -4.20
C SER A 262 -16.01 2.93 -4.81
N GLY A 263 -16.76 2.19 -4.00
CA GLY A 263 -17.75 1.23 -4.46
C GLY A 263 -18.94 1.91 -5.15
N ALA A 264 -19.44 3.01 -4.59
CA ALA A 264 -20.51 3.79 -5.20
C ALA A 264 -20.08 4.39 -6.55
N LEU A 265 -18.84 4.91 -6.63
CA LEU A 265 -18.28 5.40 -7.89
C LEU A 265 -18.10 4.26 -8.90
N ALA A 266 -17.49 3.15 -8.51
CA ALA A 266 -17.27 2.00 -9.40
C ALA A 266 -18.59 1.43 -9.94
N ALA A 267 -19.59 1.26 -9.08
CA ALA A 267 -20.93 0.83 -9.50
C ALA A 267 -21.60 1.87 -10.43
N GLY A 268 -21.48 3.17 -10.12
CA GLY A 268 -22.03 4.22 -10.96
C GLY A 268 -21.42 4.24 -12.37
N TRP A 269 -20.10 4.12 -12.49
CA TRP A 269 -19.40 4.04 -13.77
C TRP A 269 -19.72 2.76 -14.53
N SER A 270 -19.76 1.63 -13.83
CA SER A 270 -20.12 0.34 -14.43
C SER A 270 -21.53 0.34 -15.03
N LEU A 271 -22.50 0.97 -14.35
CA LEU A 271 -23.86 1.13 -14.88
C LEU A 271 -23.94 2.13 -16.04
N HIS A 272 -23.08 3.16 -16.06
CA HIS A 272 -23.04 4.16 -17.13
C HIS A 272 -22.44 3.59 -18.42
N GLU A 273 -21.26 2.98 -18.32
CA GLU A 273 -20.51 2.41 -19.44
C GLU A 273 -21.01 1.02 -19.85
N LYS A 274 -21.88 0.41 -19.04
CA LYS A 274 -22.40 -0.96 -19.20
C LYS A 274 -21.29 -2.01 -19.26
N THR A 275 -20.21 -1.79 -18.51
CA THR A 275 -19.05 -2.68 -18.39
C THR A 275 -18.86 -3.06 -16.93
N ILE A 276 -18.38 -4.27 -16.65
CA ILE A 276 -18.14 -4.73 -15.27
C ILE A 276 -16.76 -4.28 -14.75
N ASP A 277 -15.87 -3.87 -15.65
CA ASP A 277 -14.44 -3.63 -15.43
C ASP A 277 -14.16 -2.74 -14.21
N PHE A 278 -14.97 -1.69 -14.01
CA PHE A 278 -14.84 -0.78 -12.87
C PHE A 278 -15.14 -1.46 -11.53
N VAL A 279 -16.23 -2.23 -11.47
CA VAL A 279 -16.64 -2.98 -10.27
C VAL A 279 -15.69 -4.15 -10.01
N PHE A 280 -15.21 -4.79 -11.07
CA PHE A 280 -14.17 -5.80 -11.00
C PHE A 280 -12.85 -5.23 -10.44
N GLY A 281 -12.38 -4.09 -10.96
CA GLY A 281 -11.20 -3.39 -10.45
C GLY A 281 -11.35 -2.96 -8.99
N TRP A 282 -12.55 -2.52 -8.59
CA TRP A 282 -12.87 -2.22 -7.20
C TRP A 282 -12.83 -3.46 -6.28
N MET A 283 -13.35 -4.60 -6.75
CA MET A 283 -13.28 -5.88 -6.02
C MET A 283 -11.84 -6.31 -5.80
N VAL A 284 -11.02 -6.33 -6.85
CA VAL A 284 -9.59 -6.70 -6.78
C VAL A 284 -8.86 -5.75 -5.83
N SER A 285 -9.10 -4.44 -5.94
CA SER A 285 -8.53 -3.44 -5.04
C SER A 285 -8.92 -3.69 -3.58
N THR A 286 -10.18 -4.08 -3.33
CA THR A 286 -10.68 -4.41 -1.99
C THR A 286 -10.01 -5.68 -1.42
N LEU A 287 -9.70 -6.68 -2.25
CA LEU A 287 -8.97 -7.88 -1.82
C LEU A 287 -7.51 -7.55 -1.45
N ILE A 288 -6.82 -6.73 -2.25
CA ILE A 288 -5.46 -6.27 -1.95
C ILE A 288 -5.47 -5.47 -0.64
N PHE A 289 -6.44 -4.57 -0.51
CA PHE A 289 -6.68 -3.79 0.69
C PHE A 289 -6.94 -4.69 1.92
N ALA A 290 -7.73 -5.74 1.77
CA ALA A 290 -8.01 -6.71 2.82
C ALA A 290 -6.72 -7.44 3.26
N ALA A 291 -5.88 -7.86 2.32
CA ALA A 291 -4.60 -8.49 2.62
C ALA A 291 -3.68 -7.58 3.45
N ILE A 292 -3.63 -6.28 3.14
CA ILE A 292 -2.82 -5.29 3.87
C ILE A 292 -3.41 -5.01 5.26
N THR A 293 -4.74 -4.84 5.37
CA THR A 293 -5.39 -4.51 6.64
C THR A 293 -5.43 -5.67 7.64
N LEU A 294 -5.30 -6.92 7.19
CA LEU A 294 -5.10 -8.07 8.08
C LEU A 294 -3.83 -7.93 8.93
N LEU A 295 -2.77 -7.29 8.43
CA LEU A 295 -1.52 -7.10 9.20
C LEU A 295 -1.71 -6.34 10.53
N PRO A 296 -2.28 -5.11 10.54
CA PRO A 296 -2.55 -4.40 11.79
C PRO A 296 -3.62 -5.09 12.64
N ILE A 297 -4.56 -5.86 12.04
CA ILE A 297 -5.54 -6.66 12.79
C ILE A 297 -4.83 -7.79 13.57
N CYS A 298 -3.91 -8.53 12.96
CA CYS A 298 -3.09 -9.55 13.62
C CYS A 298 -2.23 -8.97 14.74
N CYS A 299 -1.80 -7.71 14.61
CA CYS A 299 -1.05 -6.99 15.64
C CYS A 299 -1.90 -6.56 16.85
N SER A 300 -3.23 -6.72 16.80
CA SER A 300 -4.12 -6.29 17.88
C SER A 300 -4.02 -7.22 19.11
N ARG A 301 -4.07 -6.64 20.32
CA ARG A 301 -4.19 -7.44 21.55
C ARG A 301 -5.65 -7.70 21.83
N ASP A 302 -5.88 -8.87 22.39
CA ASP A 302 -7.20 -9.42 22.72
C ASP A 302 -7.78 -8.84 24.03
N VAL A 303 -6.96 -8.14 24.82
CA VAL A 303 -7.37 -7.58 26.13
C VAL A 303 -7.58 -6.07 26.02
N LEU A 304 -8.82 -5.64 26.24
CA LEU A 304 -9.20 -4.23 26.29
C LEU A 304 -8.73 -3.57 27.60
N ASN A 305 -8.13 -2.39 27.50
CA ASN A 305 -7.74 -1.61 28.68
C ASN A 305 -8.98 -1.11 29.46
N PRO A 306 -8.95 -1.05 30.80
CA PRO A 306 -10.09 -0.61 31.62
C PRO A 306 -10.63 0.78 31.25
N ARG A 307 -9.75 1.69 30.84
CA ARG A 307 -10.13 3.03 30.35
C ARG A 307 -10.98 2.95 29.06
N LEU A 308 -10.62 2.06 28.14
CA LEU A 308 -11.39 1.83 26.90
C LEU A 308 -12.73 1.14 27.19
N ARG A 309 -12.79 0.28 28.22
CA ARG A 309 -14.04 -0.39 28.62
C ARG A 309 -15.12 0.62 29.05
N LYS A 310 -14.70 1.76 29.62
CA LYS A 310 -15.58 2.86 30.05
C LYS A 310 -16.11 3.73 28.89
N SER A 311 -15.43 3.78 27.75
CA SER A 311 -15.85 4.60 26.59
C SER A 311 -16.88 3.90 25.70
N ILE A 312 -17.15 2.62 25.91
CA ILE A 312 -18.11 1.87 25.10
C ILE A 312 -19.53 2.29 25.51
N PRO A 313 -20.41 2.65 24.55
CA PRO A 313 -21.77 3.09 24.82
C PRO A 313 -22.58 2.05 25.61
N LYS A 314 -23.48 2.54 26.49
CA LYS A 314 -24.38 1.72 27.30
C LYS A 314 -25.55 1.14 26.48
N ASN A 315 -25.99 1.84 25.43
CA ASN A 315 -27.11 1.45 24.59
C ASN A 315 -26.73 0.26 23.68
N TYR A 316 -27.61 -0.75 23.61
CA TYR A 316 -27.37 -1.98 22.83
C TYR A 316 -27.18 -1.71 21.33
N TRP A 317 -28.01 -0.85 20.73
CA TRP A 317 -27.95 -0.52 19.30
C TRP A 317 -26.67 0.21 18.88
N LEU A 318 -26.13 1.07 19.74
CA LEU A 318 -24.86 1.77 19.50
C LEU A 318 -23.65 0.87 19.78
N ARG A 319 -23.84 -0.27 20.46
CA ARG A 319 -22.77 -1.18 20.87
C ARG A 319 -22.32 -2.07 19.72
N THR A 320 -23.22 -2.53 18.85
CA THR A 320 -22.89 -3.38 17.70
C THR A 320 -21.95 -2.71 16.70
N PRO A 321 -22.25 -1.50 16.17
CA PRO A 321 -21.31 -0.81 15.29
C PRO A 321 -20.04 -0.44 16.06
N HIS A 322 -20.14 0.03 17.31
CA HIS A 322 -18.95 0.34 18.10
C HIS A 322 -18.03 -0.88 18.29
N PHE A 323 -18.58 -2.08 18.44
CA PHE A 323 -17.80 -3.31 18.54
C PHE A 323 -17.01 -3.58 17.25
N LEU A 324 -17.65 -3.46 16.09
CA LEU A 324 -16.99 -3.62 14.77
C LEU A 324 -15.86 -2.61 14.55
N PHE A 325 -15.96 -1.40 15.09
CA PHE A 325 -14.90 -0.39 15.00
C PHE A 325 -13.92 -0.40 16.18
N SER A 326 -14.17 -1.19 17.23
CA SER A 326 -13.34 -1.23 18.43
C SER A 326 -12.07 -2.06 18.27
N ASN A 327 -11.03 -1.75 19.04
CA ASN A 327 -9.83 -2.58 19.16
C ASN A 327 -10.16 -4.05 19.46
N GLY A 328 -9.62 -4.97 18.67
CA GLY A 328 -9.69 -6.42 18.89
C GLY A 328 -9.44 -7.18 17.58
N SER A 329 -8.86 -8.38 17.68
CA SER A 329 -8.59 -9.19 16.48
C SER A 329 -9.91 -9.74 15.92
N LEU A 330 -10.79 -10.26 16.79
CA LEU A 330 -12.10 -10.77 16.42
C LEU A 330 -12.98 -9.71 15.74
N SER A 331 -13.10 -8.52 16.33
CA SER A 331 -13.86 -7.43 15.71
C SER A 331 -13.26 -7.01 14.37
N GLY A 332 -11.94 -7.13 14.21
CA GLY A 332 -11.25 -6.85 12.96
C GLY A 332 -11.54 -7.87 11.88
N TYR A 333 -11.47 -9.17 12.20
CA TYR A 333 -11.82 -10.23 11.25
C TYR A 333 -13.29 -10.15 10.85
N LEU A 334 -14.20 -9.93 11.81
CA LEU A 334 -15.62 -9.77 11.50
C LEU A 334 -15.89 -8.56 10.62
N TRP A 335 -15.30 -7.41 10.95
CA TRP A 335 -15.42 -6.18 10.16
C TRP A 335 -14.93 -6.39 8.73
N LEU A 336 -13.75 -6.98 8.55
CA LEU A 336 -13.18 -7.19 7.23
C LEU A 336 -13.98 -8.21 6.41
N SER A 337 -14.44 -9.29 7.05
CA SER A 337 -15.29 -10.29 6.39
C SER A 337 -16.61 -9.71 5.92
N LEU A 338 -17.23 -8.83 6.72
CA LEU A 338 -18.44 -8.13 6.29
C LEU A 338 -18.19 -7.24 5.07
N MET A 339 -17.05 -6.53 5.03
CA MET A 339 -16.71 -5.70 3.87
C MET A 339 -16.46 -6.53 2.61
N VAL A 340 -15.71 -7.63 2.71
CA VAL A 340 -15.45 -8.49 1.55
C VAL A 340 -16.75 -9.16 1.08
N LEU A 341 -17.58 -9.69 1.98
CA LEU A 341 -18.88 -10.26 1.62
C LEU A 341 -19.79 -9.25 0.94
N ALA A 342 -19.84 -8.01 1.44
CA ALA A 342 -20.62 -6.95 0.81
C ALA A 342 -20.07 -6.58 -0.58
N THR A 343 -18.75 -6.57 -0.75
CA THR A 343 -18.09 -6.33 -2.04
C THR A 343 -18.49 -7.41 -3.05
N LEU A 344 -18.42 -8.69 -2.64
CA LEU A 344 -18.80 -9.82 -3.47
C LEU A 344 -20.29 -9.81 -3.83
N ALA A 345 -21.15 -9.42 -2.89
CA ALA A 345 -22.58 -9.30 -3.16
C ALA A 345 -22.87 -8.24 -4.22
N VAL A 346 -22.22 -7.07 -4.13
CA VAL A 346 -22.36 -5.99 -5.11
C VAL A 346 -21.82 -6.41 -6.48
N THR A 347 -20.66 -7.05 -6.53
CA THR A 347 -20.04 -7.47 -7.81
C THR A 347 -20.89 -8.53 -8.50
N LEU A 348 -21.40 -9.52 -7.76
CA LEU A 348 -22.29 -10.55 -8.32
C LEU A 348 -23.62 -9.96 -8.79
N PHE A 349 -24.17 -8.99 -8.06
CA PHE A 349 -25.41 -8.31 -8.46
C PHE A 349 -25.25 -7.59 -9.80
N VAL A 350 -24.15 -6.84 -9.96
CA VAL A 350 -23.83 -6.13 -11.21
C VAL A 350 -23.51 -7.10 -12.35
N GLU A 351 -22.80 -8.20 -12.07
CA GLU A 351 -22.51 -9.25 -13.05
C GLU A 351 -23.79 -9.88 -13.63
N ILE A 352 -24.77 -10.18 -12.76
CA ILE A 352 -26.06 -10.74 -13.17
C ILE A 352 -26.82 -9.76 -14.06
N ASP A 353 -26.82 -8.47 -13.71
CA ASP A 353 -27.51 -7.43 -14.47
C ASP A 353 -26.90 -7.20 -15.85
N LEU A 354 -25.57 -7.24 -15.95
CA LEU A 354 -24.82 -7.04 -17.20
C LEU A 354 -24.62 -8.33 -18.02
N ALA A 355 -25.06 -9.49 -17.51
CA ALA A 355 -25.00 -10.81 -18.16
C ALA A 355 -23.61 -11.19 -18.74
N ASN A 356 -22.53 -10.83 -18.04
CA ASN A 356 -21.17 -11.04 -18.53
C ASN A 356 -20.73 -12.51 -18.44
N THR A 357 -20.13 -13.03 -19.52
CA THR A 357 -19.69 -14.44 -19.63
C THR A 357 -18.17 -14.61 -19.84
N GLY A 358 -17.38 -13.55 -19.65
CA GLY A 358 -15.94 -13.54 -19.88
C GLY A 358 -15.07 -14.12 -18.75
N ASP A 359 -13.75 -14.00 -18.91
CA ASP A 359 -12.72 -14.51 -17.99
C ASP A 359 -12.80 -13.93 -16.57
N GLU A 360 -13.32 -12.70 -16.43
CA GLU A 360 -13.50 -12.02 -15.14
C GLU A 360 -14.40 -12.81 -14.18
N ARG A 361 -15.38 -13.55 -14.71
CA ARG A 361 -16.27 -14.41 -13.93
C ARG A 361 -15.49 -15.49 -13.19
N GLN A 362 -14.42 -16.04 -13.77
CA GLN A 362 -13.59 -17.03 -13.09
C GLN A 362 -12.91 -16.42 -11.87
N ILE A 363 -12.44 -15.18 -11.98
CA ILE A 363 -11.77 -14.45 -10.89
C ILE A 363 -12.79 -14.05 -9.81
N ILE A 364 -14.01 -13.64 -10.20
CA ILE A 364 -15.10 -13.36 -9.25
C ILE A 364 -15.43 -14.62 -8.44
N ILE A 365 -15.57 -15.78 -9.09
CA ILE A 365 -15.82 -17.07 -8.40
C ILE A 365 -14.63 -17.51 -7.55
N ALA A 366 -13.40 -17.17 -7.94
CA ALA A 366 -12.18 -17.49 -7.19
C ALA A 366 -11.96 -16.60 -5.96
N SER A 367 -12.47 -15.38 -5.98
CA SER A 367 -12.24 -14.37 -4.94
C SER A 367 -12.61 -14.77 -3.50
N PRO A 368 -13.70 -15.53 -3.22
CA PRO A 368 -14.01 -15.97 -1.85
C PRO A 368 -12.96 -16.96 -1.34
N THR A 369 -12.43 -17.81 -2.22
CA THR A 369 -11.37 -18.78 -1.89
C THR A 369 -10.06 -18.06 -1.58
N ILE A 370 -9.70 -17.03 -2.36
CA ILE A 370 -8.52 -16.17 -2.12
C ILE A 370 -8.63 -15.50 -0.74
N TYR A 371 -9.77 -14.85 -0.46
CA TYR A 371 -10.00 -14.19 0.82
C TYR A 371 -10.01 -15.20 1.98
N GLY A 372 -10.62 -16.35 1.79
CA GLY A 372 -10.66 -17.41 2.79
C GLY A 372 -9.26 -17.93 3.15
N TYR A 373 -8.35 -18.06 2.18
CA TYR A 373 -6.93 -18.36 2.47
C TYR A 373 -6.26 -17.25 3.29
N LEU A 374 -6.45 -15.97 2.92
CA LEU A 374 -5.90 -14.84 3.67
C LEU A 374 -6.38 -14.83 5.13
N LEU A 375 -7.67 -15.07 5.36
CA LEU A 375 -8.23 -15.22 6.70
C LEU A 375 -7.67 -16.45 7.43
N ALA A 376 -7.55 -17.59 6.74
CA ALA A 376 -7.01 -18.81 7.33
C ALA A 376 -5.57 -18.59 7.80
N TYR A 377 -4.72 -17.94 6.98
CA TYR A 377 -3.37 -17.55 7.35
C TYR A 377 -3.35 -16.59 8.55
N ALA A 378 -4.24 -15.61 8.60
CA ALA A 378 -4.32 -14.67 9.72
C ALA A 378 -4.69 -15.37 11.04
N LEU A 379 -5.67 -16.28 10.98
CA LEU A 379 -6.11 -17.06 12.13
C LEU A 379 -5.03 -18.08 12.57
N THR A 380 -4.33 -18.73 11.63
CA THR A 380 -3.21 -19.63 11.96
C THR A 380 -2.06 -18.86 12.59
N ALA A 381 -1.73 -17.69 12.08
CA ALA A 381 -0.69 -16.84 12.66
C ALA A 381 -1.00 -16.45 14.11
N GLN A 382 -2.28 -16.21 14.43
CA GLN A 382 -2.71 -15.94 15.79
C GLN A 382 -2.64 -17.19 16.69
N THR A 383 -3.02 -18.38 16.21
CA THR A 383 -2.91 -19.62 16.99
C THR A 383 -1.45 -20.01 17.22
N LEU A 384 -0.59 -19.92 16.19
CA LEU A 384 0.85 -20.16 16.29
C LEU A 384 1.51 -19.28 17.35
N ARG A 385 1.19 -17.98 17.36
CA ARG A 385 1.67 -17.06 18.41
C ARG A 385 1.27 -17.54 19.80
N ARG A 386 0.02 -17.96 19.98
CA ARG A 386 -0.50 -18.38 21.29
C ARG A 386 0.16 -19.68 21.78
N VAL A 387 0.38 -20.64 20.89
CA VAL A 387 0.97 -21.94 21.24
C VAL A 387 2.48 -21.81 21.49
N PHE A 388 3.21 -21.20 20.56
CA PHE A 388 4.68 -21.21 20.61
C PHE A 388 5.27 -20.04 21.40
N VAL A 389 4.59 -18.88 21.41
CA VAL A 389 5.15 -17.66 22.02
C VAL A 389 4.13 -16.85 22.83
N PRO A 390 3.46 -17.46 23.83
CA PRO A 390 2.33 -16.85 24.55
C PRO A 390 2.68 -15.53 25.26
N LYS A 391 3.93 -15.42 25.75
CA LYS A 391 4.42 -14.23 26.47
C LYS A 391 4.95 -13.13 25.56
N ALA A 392 5.12 -13.40 24.27
CA ALA A 392 5.71 -12.44 23.36
C ALA A 392 4.72 -11.38 22.89
N ASN A 393 5.28 -10.31 22.32
CA ASN A 393 4.52 -9.18 21.83
C ASN A 393 3.50 -9.64 20.75
N PRO A 394 2.24 -9.17 20.73
CA PRO A 394 1.26 -9.48 19.67
C PRO A 394 1.75 -9.32 18.24
N LYS A 395 2.78 -8.49 18.07
CA LYS A 395 3.50 -8.22 16.83
C LYS A 395 4.09 -9.48 16.16
N TRP A 396 4.39 -10.54 16.92
CA TRP A 396 4.82 -11.83 16.38
C TRP A 396 3.75 -12.52 15.52
N ALA A 397 2.45 -12.28 15.77
CA ALA A 397 1.40 -12.81 14.89
C ALA A 397 1.48 -12.21 13.49
N ALA A 398 1.79 -10.93 13.34
CA ALA A 398 1.94 -10.35 12.01
C ALA A 398 3.18 -10.89 11.28
N LEU A 399 4.25 -11.23 12.02
CA LEU A 399 5.41 -11.92 11.43
C LEU A 399 5.02 -13.30 10.91
N PHE A 400 4.29 -14.11 11.71
CA PHE A 400 3.82 -15.42 11.27
C PHE A 400 2.89 -15.32 10.07
N TYR A 401 2.00 -14.33 10.04
CA TYR A 401 1.11 -14.10 8.90
C TYR A 401 1.87 -13.79 7.60
N LEU A 402 2.99 -13.06 7.67
CA LEU A 402 3.82 -12.77 6.50
C LEU A 402 4.68 -13.96 6.06
N LEU A 403 5.26 -14.69 7.01
CA LEU A 403 6.20 -15.77 6.70
C LEU A 403 5.50 -17.08 6.32
N GLN A 404 4.35 -17.37 6.93
CA GLN A 404 3.66 -18.65 6.74
C GLN A 404 3.28 -18.94 5.27
N PRO A 405 2.67 -18.01 4.51
CA PRO A 405 2.34 -18.26 3.10
C PRO A 405 3.59 -18.54 2.26
N LEU A 406 4.68 -17.82 2.51
CA LEU A 406 5.94 -17.99 1.79
C LEU A 406 6.59 -19.34 2.13
N LEU A 407 6.61 -19.71 3.41
CA LEU A 407 7.15 -20.99 3.84
C LEU A 407 6.36 -22.16 3.23
N LEU A 408 5.02 -22.10 3.29
CA LEU A 408 4.16 -23.11 2.67
C LEU A 408 4.37 -23.21 1.17
N TYR A 409 4.49 -22.07 0.48
CA TYR A 409 4.82 -22.03 -0.93
C TYR A 409 6.13 -22.76 -1.24
N MET A 410 7.20 -22.41 -0.53
CA MET A 410 8.52 -23.02 -0.75
C MET A 410 8.51 -24.51 -0.43
N THR A 411 7.97 -24.92 0.72
CA THR A 411 7.96 -26.33 1.12
C THR A 411 7.11 -27.19 0.20
N MET A 412 5.93 -26.71 -0.22
CA MET A 412 5.04 -27.48 -1.09
C MET A 412 5.61 -27.59 -2.50
N ASN A 413 6.18 -26.51 -3.05
CA ASN A 413 6.80 -26.57 -4.37
C ASN A 413 8.03 -27.47 -4.39
N ILE A 414 8.88 -27.44 -3.34
CA ILE A 414 10.02 -28.37 -3.24
C ILE A 414 9.51 -29.81 -3.13
N ALA A 415 8.50 -30.08 -2.31
CA ALA A 415 7.93 -31.42 -2.18
C ALA A 415 7.33 -31.94 -3.50
N VAL A 416 6.56 -31.10 -4.20
CA VAL A 416 5.97 -31.46 -5.50
C VAL A 416 7.06 -31.64 -6.55
N PHE A 417 8.08 -30.77 -6.61
CA PHE A 417 9.20 -30.92 -7.53
C PHE A 417 9.99 -32.22 -7.30
N MET A 418 10.14 -32.64 -6.04
CA MET A 418 10.83 -33.89 -5.69
C MET A 418 10.03 -35.14 -6.09
N VAL A 419 8.70 -35.08 -6.05
CA VAL A 419 7.81 -36.20 -6.38
C VAL A 419 7.44 -36.23 -7.86
N HIS A 420 7.22 -35.07 -8.45
CA HIS A 420 6.86 -34.86 -9.84
C HIS A 420 7.92 -34.00 -10.50
N GLN A 421 8.71 -34.60 -11.39
CA GLN A 421 9.70 -33.91 -12.24
C GLN A 421 9.04 -33.08 -13.37
N GLY A 422 7.82 -32.59 -13.15
CA GLY A 422 7.01 -31.85 -14.12
C GLY A 422 6.70 -30.43 -13.65
N ASP A 423 5.73 -29.78 -14.30
CA ASP A 423 5.32 -28.43 -13.92
C ASP A 423 4.65 -28.43 -12.55
N VAL A 424 5.26 -27.71 -11.62
CA VAL A 424 4.89 -27.68 -10.19
C VAL A 424 3.51 -27.06 -9.99
N PHE A 425 3.07 -26.20 -10.92
CA PHE A 425 1.80 -25.49 -10.83
C PHE A 425 0.58 -26.34 -11.20
N ASP A 426 0.72 -27.38 -12.02
CA ASP A 426 -0.41 -28.20 -12.48
C ASP A 426 -0.92 -29.23 -11.47
N VAL A 427 -0.26 -29.35 -10.31
CA VAL A 427 -0.63 -30.25 -9.23
C VAL A 427 -1.41 -29.46 -8.17
N PHE A 428 -2.51 -30.04 -7.67
CA PHE A 428 -3.28 -29.47 -6.57
C PHE A 428 -2.44 -29.42 -5.29
N GLN A 429 -2.19 -28.21 -4.77
CA GLN A 429 -1.44 -28.00 -3.52
C GLN A 429 -2.35 -27.37 -2.44
N PRO A 430 -2.96 -28.17 -1.55
CA PRO A 430 -3.84 -27.64 -0.52
C PRO A 430 -3.06 -26.71 0.42
N GLY A 431 -3.64 -25.56 0.75
CA GLY A 431 -2.98 -24.61 1.64
C GLY A 431 -2.00 -23.64 0.96
N ASN A 432 -1.72 -23.79 -0.34
CA ASN A 432 -0.86 -22.87 -1.09
C ASN A 432 -1.70 -21.88 -1.91
N LEU A 433 -1.85 -20.65 -1.41
CA LEU A 433 -2.56 -19.58 -2.12
C LEU A 433 -1.91 -19.24 -3.48
N PHE A 434 -0.59 -19.31 -3.60
CA PHE A 434 0.09 -18.93 -4.84
C PHE A 434 -0.11 -19.97 -5.95
N ASN A 435 -0.25 -21.26 -5.61
CA ASN A 435 -0.64 -22.29 -6.58
C ASN A 435 -2.02 -22.00 -7.16
N TYR A 436 -2.95 -21.58 -6.29
CA TYR A 436 -4.29 -21.19 -6.71
C TYR A 436 -4.30 -19.91 -7.56
N LEU A 437 -3.55 -18.88 -7.15
CA LEU A 437 -3.44 -17.63 -7.91
C LEU A 437 -2.78 -17.82 -9.28
N ALA A 438 -1.79 -18.72 -9.39
CA ALA A 438 -1.06 -18.95 -10.63
C ALA A 438 -1.88 -19.71 -11.67
N THR A 439 -2.71 -20.66 -11.25
CA THR A 439 -3.46 -21.52 -12.18
C THR A 439 -4.93 -21.17 -12.31
N LEU A 440 -5.55 -20.63 -11.25
CA LEU A 440 -7.00 -20.51 -11.09
C LEU A 440 -7.76 -21.83 -11.35
N LYS A 441 -7.04 -22.96 -11.38
CA LYS A 441 -7.58 -24.31 -11.53
C LYS A 441 -8.00 -24.84 -10.15
N PHE A 442 -8.75 -25.94 -10.14
CA PHE A 442 -9.17 -26.63 -8.91
C PHE A 442 -9.93 -25.77 -7.89
N THR A 443 -10.67 -24.75 -8.35
CA THR A 443 -11.43 -23.82 -7.50
C THR A 443 -12.30 -24.50 -6.45
N VAL A 444 -12.98 -25.59 -6.80
CA VAL A 444 -13.81 -26.36 -5.86
C VAL A 444 -12.94 -27.03 -4.78
N GLN A 445 -11.81 -27.63 -5.16
CA GLN A 445 -10.93 -28.33 -4.21
C GLN A 445 -10.24 -27.35 -3.26
N HIS A 446 -9.76 -26.21 -3.77
CA HIS A 446 -9.22 -25.15 -2.91
C HIS A 446 -10.31 -24.55 -2.01
N GLY A 447 -11.53 -24.36 -2.51
CA GLY A 447 -12.67 -23.89 -1.71
C GLY A 447 -13.02 -24.82 -0.55
N ILE A 448 -13.03 -26.14 -0.79
CA ILE A 448 -13.23 -27.15 0.27
C ILE A 448 -12.08 -27.11 1.27
N ALA A 449 -10.82 -27.10 0.79
CA ALA A 449 -9.64 -27.07 1.65
C ALA A 449 -9.62 -25.84 2.58
N VAL A 450 -9.94 -24.66 2.04
CA VAL A 450 -10.06 -23.41 2.81
C VAL A 450 -11.19 -23.48 3.82
N SER A 451 -12.35 -24.00 3.42
CA SER A 451 -13.50 -24.12 4.32
C SER A 451 -13.21 -25.02 5.52
N ILE A 452 -12.57 -26.18 5.28
CA ILE A 452 -12.12 -27.08 6.34
C ILE A 452 -11.10 -26.37 7.24
N TRP A 453 -10.13 -25.67 6.66
CA TRP A 453 -9.10 -24.96 7.42
C TRP A 453 -9.70 -23.86 8.31
N LEU A 454 -10.61 -23.06 7.77
CA LEU A 454 -11.30 -22.01 8.52
C LEU A 454 -12.17 -22.59 9.64
N LEU A 455 -12.93 -23.66 9.40
CA LEU A 455 -13.75 -24.30 10.42
C LEU A 455 -12.90 -24.80 11.60
N LEU A 456 -11.77 -25.45 11.31
CA LEU A 456 -10.83 -25.90 12.33
C LEU A 456 -10.27 -24.73 13.14
N LEU A 457 -9.85 -23.65 12.47
CA LEU A 457 -9.28 -22.48 13.15
C LEU A 457 -10.32 -21.68 13.94
N LEU A 458 -11.55 -21.59 13.46
CA LEU A 458 -12.65 -20.99 14.20
C LEU A 458 -12.95 -21.81 15.46
N GLY A 459 -12.97 -23.15 15.36
CA GLY A 459 -13.09 -24.04 16.51
C GLY A 459 -11.97 -23.85 17.55
N LEU A 460 -10.71 -23.83 17.10
CA LEU A 460 -9.56 -23.60 17.99
C LEU A 460 -9.57 -22.21 18.65
N ASN A 461 -10.12 -21.20 17.99
CA ASN A 461 -10.23 -19.85 18.53
C ASN A 461 -11.55 -19.57 19.26
N ALA A 462 -12.53 -20.48 19.23
CA ALA A 462 -13.88 -20.27 19.72
C ALA A 462 -13.93 -19.93 21.22
N THR A 463 -13.14 -20.61 22.03
CA THR A 463 -13.08 -20.38 23.49
C THR A 463 -12.58 -18.98 23.83
N GLU A 464 -11.63 -18.46 23.05
CA GLU A 464 -11.11 -17.11 23.21
C GLU A 464 -12.08 -16.05 22.69
N PHE A 465 -12.74 -16.32 21.55
CA PHE A 465 -13.81 -15.45 21.05
C PHE A 465 -14.97 -15.37 22.04
N TYR A 466 -15.34 -16.49 22.65
CA TYR A 466 -16.34 -16.54 23.71
C TYR A 466 -15.90 -15.71 24.92
N ARG A 467 -14.64 -15.85 25.38
CA ARG A 467 -14.08 -15.02 26.46
C ARG A 467 -14.08 -13.52 26.12
N MET A 468 -13.82 -13.14 24.88
CA MET A 468 -13.87 -11.73 24.44
C MET A 468 -15.28 -11.15 24.50
N ILE A 469 -16.28 -11.92 24.07
CA ILE A 469 -17.68 -11.51 24.10
C ILE A 469 -18.17 -11.44 25.56
N ASN A 470 -17.79 -12.41 26.40
CA ASN A 470 -18.24 -12.54 27.79
C ASN A 470 -17.44 -11.76 28.85
N ARG A 471 -16.23 -11.24 28.57
CA ARG A 471 -15.47 -10.38 29.53
C ARG A 471 -16.09 -9.00 29.78
N ARG A 472 -17.42 -8.94 29.67
CA ARG A 472 -18.28 -7.83 30.07
C ARG A 472 -19.28 -8.17 31.19
N SER A 473 -19.21 -9.33 31.84
CA SER A 473 -19.47 -9.39 33.30
C SER A 473 -18.21 -8.95 34.02
#